data_AF-A0A529LBF7-F1
#
_entry.id   AF-A0A529LBF7-F1
#
_cell.length_a   1.000
_cell.length_b   1.000
_cell.length_c   1.000
_cell.angle_alpha   90.00
_cell.angle_beta   90.00
_cell.angle_gamma   90.00
#
_symmetry.space_group_name_H-M   'P 1'
#
loop_
_entity.id
_entity.type
_entity.pdbx_description
1 polymer ?
#
loop_
_entity_poly.entity_id
_entity_poly.type
_entity_poly.pdbx_seq_one_letter_code
_entity_poly.pdbx_strand_id
1 'polypeptide(L)'
;LAAQIHSDGFDIQNRAGPVTVKLEAGGLNTDVATLAPLITGKIDVDLAGSVSKDAIAVDQGTLRSDALNASLTATVALADLSMQLKMNADAVATAFPPQIASVLGARVKFSASAARDPQGSFAANSIEFTSGTLSAAGTASMQGTDIQADIKGKLGDVSVLSPTVGVPVAGGVDFALSASGAMTAPDFTVTADSD
;
A
#
# COMPACT_ATOMS: atom_id res chain seq x y z
N LEU A 1 -6.72 13.99 20.52
CA LEU A 1 -7.45 12.94 19.76
C LEU A 1 -8.92 13.32 19.77
N ALA A 2 -9.49 13.55 18.60
CA ALA A 2 -10.93 13.77 18.42
C ALA A 2 -11.46 12.69 17.48
N ALA A 3 -12.51 11.98 17.88
CA ALA A 3 -13.14 10.94 17.07
C ALA A 3 -14.64 11.21 17.00
N GLN A 4 -15.20 11.13 15.79
CA GLN A 4 -16.62 11.30 15.54
C GLN A 4 -17.09 10.15 14.67
N ILE A 5 -18.18 9.51 15.10
CA ILE A 5 -18.88 8.48 14.33
C ILE A 5 -20.30 8.98 14.14
N HIS A 6 -20.76 9.02 12.89
CA HIS A 6 -22.05 9.57 12.53
C HIS A 6 -22.75 8.69 11.50
N SER A 7 -24.07 8.55 11.66
CA SER A 7 -24.94 7.93 10.66
C SER A 7 -26.36 8.49 10.76
N ASP A 8 -26.83 9.07 9.67
CA ASP A 8 -28.21 9.57 9.55
C ASP A 8 -29.23 8.47 9.23
N GLY A 9 -28.76 7.31 8.74
CA GLY A 9 -29.61 6.27 8.16
C GLY A 9 -29.41 4.87 8.73
N PHE A 10 -28.76 4.74 9.89
CA PHE A 10 -28.50 3.44 10.49
C PHE A 10 -29.77 2.82 11.09
N ASP A 11 -30.19 1.69 10.52
CA ASP A 11 -31.23 0.84 11.08
C ASP A 11 -30.62 -0.07 12.15
N ILE A 12 -30.91 0.23 13.42
CA ILE A 12 -30.45 -0.55 14.58
C ILE A 12 -31.02 -1.97 14.57
N GLN A 13 -32.28 -2.15 14.14
CA GLN A 13 -32.93 -3.47 14.13
C GLN A 13 -32.28 -4.39 13.13
N ASN A 14 -31.95 -3.86 11.94
CA ASN A 14 -31.28 -4.62 10.90
C ASN A 14 -29.75 -4.57 10.97
N ARG A 15 -29.19 -3.73 11.85
CA ARG A 15 -27.74 -3.42 11.95
C ARG A 15 -27.17 -3.05 10.59
N ALA A 16 -27.91 -2.21 9.87
CA ALA A 16 -27.63 -1.89 8.49
C ALA A 16 -27.79 -0.41 8.22
N GLY A 17 -26.90 0.16 7.39
CA GLY A 17 -26.99 1.54 6.98
C GLY A 17 -25.63 2.17 6.73
N PRO A 18 -25.61 3.43 6.26
CA PRO A 18 -24.39 4.17 6.04
C PRO A 18 -23.68 4.44 7.37
N VAL A 19 -22.36 4.57 7.37
CA VAL A 19 -21.57 4.98 8.53
C VAL A 19 -20.48 5.91 8.06
N THR A 20 -20.27 7.00 8.80
CA THR A 20 -19.14 7.90 8.61
C THR A 20 -18.31 7.97 9.87
N VAL A 21 -17.00 7.98 9.72
CA VAL A 21 -16.03 8.08 10.82
C VAL A 21 -15.03 9.18 10.47
N LYS A 22 -14.82 10.09 11.41
CA LYS A 22 -13.76 11.11 11.34
C LYS A 22 -12.86 10.98 12.55
N LEU A 23 -11.55 11.00 12.33
CA LEU A 23 -10.56 10.93 13.38
C LEU A 23 -9.48 11.99 13.13
N GLU A 24 -9.22 12.79 14.14
CA GLU A 24 -8.10 13.73 14.16
C GLU A 24 -7.18 13.41 15.35
N ALA A 25 -5.91 13.14 15.04
CA ALA A 25 -4.90 12.78 16.02
C ALA A 25 -3.65 13.68 15.87
N GLY A 26 -2.91 13.88 16.95
CA GLY A 26 -1.60 14.55 16.91
C GLY A 26 -0.46 13.64 16.45
N GLY A 27 -0.77 12.41 16.05
CA GLY A 27 0.15 11.36 15.63
C GLY A 27 -0.48 9.98 15.77
N LEU A 28 -0.01 9.01 15.00
CA LEU A 28 -0.35 7.59 15.15
C LEU A 28 0.92 6.86 15.56
N ASN A 29 0.78 5.93 16.50
CA ASN A 29 1.88 5.03 16.81
C ASN A 29 1.84 3.85 15.84
N THR A 30 3.01 3.40 15.40
CA THR A 30 3.16 2.21 14.56
C THR A 30 4.30 1.36 15.10
N ASP A 31 4.06 0.05 15.17
CA ASP A 31 5.11 -0.90 15.53
C ASP A 31 6.12 -1.10 14.40
N VAL A 32 5.83 -0.56 13.21
CA VAL A 32 6.71 -0.60 12.05
C VAL A 32 7.50 0.70 11.96
N ALA A 33 8.74 0.68 12.48
CA ALA A 33 9.60 1.87 12.57
C ALA A 33 9.79 2.61 11.24
N THR A 34 9.78 1.90 10.10
CA THR A 34 9.90 2.49 8.76
C THR A 34 8.67 3.26 8.31
N LEU A 35 7.50 3.04 8.94
CA LEU A 35 6.26 3.75 8.63
C LEU A 35 6.03 4.95 9.54
N ALA A 36 6.74 5.05 10.67
CA ALA A 36 6.56 6.14 11.63
C ALA A 36 6.69 7.54 10.99
N PRO A 37 7.65 7.82 10.09
CA PRO A 37 7.76 9.15 9.47
C PRO A 37 6.57 9.51 8.57
N LEU A 38 5.84 8.52 8.02
CA LEU A 38 4.67 8.75 7.18
C LEU A 38 3.45 9.21 7.99
N ILE A 39 3.43 8.91 9.28
CA ILE A 39 2.32 9.17 10.21
C ILE A 39 2.80 9.96 11.44
N THR A 40 3.86 10.75 11.27
CA THR A 40 4.30 11.69 12.30
C THR A 40 3.52 13.00 12.15
N GLY A 41 3.17 13.61 13.28
CA GLY A 41 2.46 14.89 13.30
C GLY A 41 0.94 14.75 13.18
N LYS A 42 0.26 15.81 12.75
CA LYS A 42 -1.20 15.82 12.66
C LYS A 42 -1.67 14.77 11.64
N ILE A 43 -2.68 14.02 12.02
CA ILE A 43 -3.32 13.02 11.15
C ILE A 43 -4.81 13.26 11.12
N ASP A 44 -5.34 13.28 9.91
CA ASP A 44 -6.75 13.35 9.62
C ASP A 44 -7.16 12.07 8.88
N VAL A 45 -8.18 11.37 9.40
CA VAL A 45 -8.75 10.17 8.79
C VAL A 45 -10.24 10.41 8.58
N ASP A 46 -10.69 10.20 7.34
CA ASP A 46 -12.11 10.21 6.99
C ASP A 46 -12.48 8.85 6.39
N LEU A 47 -13.51 8.21 6.94
CA LEU A 47 -14.11 7.01 6.36
C LEU A 47 -15.61 7.24 6.13
N ALA A 48 -16.09 6.80 4.99
CA ALA A 48 -17.51 6.69 4.66
C ALA A 48 -17.74 5.32 4.03
N GLY A 49 -18.83 4.68 4.44
CA GLY A 49 -19.15 3.34 4.01
C GLY A 49 -20.52 2.89 4.45
N SER A 50 -20.76 1.59 4.38
CA SER A 50 -21.99 0.97 4.83
C SER A 50 -21.74 -0.35 5.55
N VAL A 51 -22.66 -0.67 6.44
CA VAL A 51 -22.71 -1.97 7.13
C VAL A 51 -24.03 -2.62 6.79
N SER A 52 -24.04 -3.93 6.61
CA SER A 52 -25.23 -4.75 6.50
C SER A 52 -25.00 -6.12 7.16
N LYS A 53 -26.00 -6.99 7.12
CA LYS A 53 -25.84 -8.39 7.57
C LYS A 53 -24.93 -9.20 6.64
N ASP A 54 -24.82 -8.78 5.39
CA ASP A 54 -24.14 -9.54 4.33
C ASP A 54 -22.73 -9.00 4.08
N ALA A 55 -22.51 -7.70 4.27
CA ALA A 55 -21.24 -7.07 3.94
C ALA A 55 -20.93 -5.82 4.77
N ILE A 56 -19.64 -5.49 4.83
CA ILE A 56 -19.14 -4.17 5.23
C ILE A 56 -18.45 -3.58 4.00
N ALA A 57 -18.81 -2.35 3.64
CA ALA A 57 -18.18 -1.61 2.57
C ALA A 57 -17.57 -0.31 3.10
N VAL A 58 -16.36 0.00 2.63
CA VAL A 58 -15.72 1.30 2.75
C VAL A 58 -15.71 1.89 1.34
N ASP A 59 -16.63 2.80 1.08
CA ASP A 59 -16.79 3.46 -0.21
C ASP A 59 -15.74 4.56 -0.39
N GLN A 60 -15.34 5.19 0.72
CA GLN A 60 -14.29 6.20 0.76
C GLN A 60 -13.55 6.14 2.10
N GLY A 61 -12.30 5.70 2.11
CA GLY A 61 -11.37 5.87 3.21
C GLY A 61 -10.25 6.81 2.80
N THR A 62 -9.86 7.76 3.64
CA THR A 62 -8.70 8.62 3.42
C THR A 62 -7.88 8.75 4.70
N LEU A 63 -6.57 8.86 4.54
CA LEU A 63 -5.63 9.13 5.62
C LEU A 63 -4.64 10.20 5.14
N ARG A 64 -4.58 11.31 5.87
CA ARG A 64 -3.76 12.47 5.54
C ARG A 64 -2.84 12.82 6.71
N SER A 65 -1.59 13.09 6.39
CA SER A 65 -0.58 13.66 7.27
C SER A 65 0.26 14.69 6.48
N ASP A 66 1.23 15.32 7.13
CA ASP A 66 2.18 16.21 6.46
C ASP A 66 2.99 15.49 5.37
N ALA A 67 3.24 14.19 5.55
CA ALA A 67 4.08 13.38 4.69
C ALA A 67 3.30 12.47 3.73
N LEU A 68 2.01 12.21 3.98
CA LEU A 68 1.24 11.17 3.31
C LEU A 68 -0.17 11.64 2.96
N ASN A 69 -0.61 11.33 1.74
CA ASN A 69 -2.01 11.39 1.34
C ASN A 69 -2.41 10.03 0.77
N ALA A 70 -3.26 9.30 1.50
CA ALA A 70 -3.70 7.97 1.13
C ALA A 70 -5.23 7.88 1.00
N SER A 71 -5.67 6.97 0.14
CA SER A 71 -7.07 6.60 -0.05
C SER A 71 -7.23 5.10 -0.14
N LEU A 72 -8.38 4.61 0.31
CA LEU A 72 -8.71 3.20 0.34
C LEU A 72 -10.20 2.99 0.06
N THR A 73 -10.52 1.95 -0.69
CA THR A 73 -11.87 1.36 -0.74
C THR A 73 -11.79 -0.11 -0.38
N ALA A 74 -12.79 -0.63 0.32
CA ALA A 74 -12.82 -2.02 0.71
C ALA A 74 -14.24 -2.58 0.70
N THR A 75 -14.38 -3.88 0.47
CA THR A 75 -15.62 -4.61 0.72
C THR A 75 -15.27 -5.93 1.38
N VAL A 76 -16.00 -6.29 2.42
CA VAL A 76 -15.87 -7.56 3.13
C VAL A 76 -17.23 -8.23 3.13
N ALA A 77 -17.34 -9.42 2.54
CA ALA A 77 -18.53 -10.24 2.68
C ALA A 77 -18.48 -10.96 4.03
N LEU A 78 -19.54 -10.86 4.82
CA LEU A 78 -19.58 -11.40 6.17
C LEU A 78 -19.90 -12.90 6.21
N ALA A 79 -20.51 -13.43 5.14
CA ALA A 79 -20.85 -14.85 5.05
C ALA A 79 -19.61 -15.76 5.03
N ASP A 80 -18.54 -15.31 4.38
CA ASP A 80 -17.34 -16.11 4.14
C ASP A 80 -16.02 -15.36 4.37
N LEU A 81 -16.09 -14.10 4.80
CA LEU A 81 -14.94 -13.22 5.05
C LEU A 81 -14.07 -13.00 3.81
N SER A 82 -14.62 -13.16 2.61
CA SER A 82 -13.98 -12.70 1.39
C SER A 82 -13.89 -11.18 1.38
N MET A 83 -12.80 -10.66 0.80
CA MET A 83 -12.47 -9.25 0.83
C MET A 83 -12.00 -8.77 -0.54
N GLN A 84 -12.35 -7.54 -0.88
CA GLN A 84 -11.69 -6.76 -1.93
C GLN A 84 -11.18 -5.46 -1.34
N LEU A 85 -9.99 -5.03 -1.78
CA LEU A 85 -9.29 -3.86 -1.30
C LEU A 85 -8.68 -3.12 -2.48
N LYS A 86 -8.77 -1.80 -2.49
CA LYS A 86 -7.99 -0.93 -3.39
C LYS A 86 -7.41 0.23 -2.61
N MET A 87 -6.12 0.47 -2.78
CA MET A 87 -5.36 1.49 -2.08
C MET A 87 -4.64 2.40 -3.07
N ASN A 88 -4.55 3.68 -2.75
CA ASN A 88 -3.61 4.62 -3.37
C ASN A 88 -2.95 5.44 -2.27
N ALA A 89 -1.67 5.74 -2.42
CA ALA A 89 -0.91 6.57 -1.51
C ALA A 89 0.06 7.47 -2.28
N ASP A 90 0.22 8.69 -1.81
CA ASP A 90 1.20 9.65 -2.29
C ASP A 90 1.96 10.22 -1.09
N ALA A 91 3.25 9.92 -1.01
CA ALA A 91 4.11 10.27 0.11
C ALA A 91 5.31 11.13 -0.32
N VAL A 92 5.78 12.00 0.57
CA VAL A 92 7.05 12.72 0.37
C VAL A 92 8.22 11.76 0.53
N ALA A 93 9.24 11.87 -0.33
CA ALA A 93 10.38 10.95 -0.29
C ALA A 93 11.21 11.07 1.00
N THR A 94 11.19 12.23 1.66
CA THR A 94 11.88 12.46 2.95
C THR A 94 11.29 11.65 4.11
N ALA A 95 10.11 11.06 3.94
CA ALA A 95 9.51 10.17 4.93
C ALA A 95 9.96 8.71 4.76
N PHE A 96 10.77 8.40 3.74
CA PHE A 96 11.33 7.08 3.53
C PHE A 96 12.73 6.94 4.13
N PRO A 97 13.18 5.70 4.40
CA PRO A 97 14.52 5.47 4.91
C PRO A 97 15.61 6.05 3.96
N PRO A 98 16.68 6.65 4.51
CA PRO A 98 17.69 7.34 3.70
C PRO A 98 18.43 6.42 2.73
N GLN A 99 18.43 5.10 2.98
CA GLN A 99 19.09 4.09 2.16
C GLN A 99 18.52 4.00 0.74
N ILE A 100 17.27 4.39 0.54
CA ILE A 100 16.62 4.38 -0.77
C ILE A 100 16.45 5.78 -1.36
N ALA A 101 16.81 6.84 -0.62
CA ALA A 101 16.55 8.21 -1.02
C ALA A 101 17.24 8.61 -2.35
N SER A 102 18.38 7.99 -2.68
CA SER A 102 19.13 8.28 -3.91
C SER A 102 18.40 7.88 -5.20
N VAL A 103 17.44 6.94 -5.12
CA VAL A 103 16.68 6.46 -6.29
C VAL A 103 15.25 7.00 -6.34
N LEU A 104 14.81 7.71 -5.31
CA LEU A 104 13.48 8.30 -5.26
C LEU A 104 13.47 9.70 -5.87
N GLY A 105 12.38 10.04 -6.53
CA GLY A 105 12.04 11.43 -6.85
C GLY A 105 11.53 12.18 -5.61
N ALA A 106 10.97 13.37 -5.79
CA ALA A 106 10.45 14.17 -4.68
C ALA A 106 9.28 13.49 -3.92
N ARG A 107 8.51 12.67 -4.64
CA ARG A 107 7.33 11.99 -4.11
C ARG A 107 7.30 10.53 -4.57
N VAL A 108 6.65 9.71 -3.77
CA VAL A 108 6.43 8.29 -4.00
C VAL A 108 4.93 8.07 -4.14
N LYS A 109 4.52 7.55 -5.28
CA LYS A 109 3.14 7.12 -5.52
C LYS A 109 3.09 5.60 -5.45
N PHE A 110 2.12 5.09 -4.72
CA PHE A 110 1.85 3.68 -4.57
C PHE A 110 0.38 3.42 -4.84
N SER A 111 0.07 2.35 -5.56
CA SER A 111 -1.30 1.87 -5.71
C SER A 111 -1.32 0.35 -5.69
N ALA A 112 -2.36 -0.22 -5.10
CA ALA A 112 -2.53 -1.65 -5.05
C ALA A 112 -4.00 -2.06 -5.06
N SER A 113 -4.28 -3.22 -5.64
CA SER A 113 -5.54 -3.91 -5.47
C SER A 113 -5.29 -5.30 -4.90
N ALA A 114 -6.09 -5.69 -3.92
CA ALA A 114 -5.96 -6.99 -3.28
C ALA A 114 -7.31 -7.63 -3.02
N ALA A 115 -7.31 -8.96 -2.94
CA ALA A 115 -8.47 -9.75 -2.59
C ALA A 115 -8.09 -10.86 -1.62
N ARG A 116 -9.07 -11.27 -0.80
CA ARG A 116 -9.03 -12.48 0.00
C ARG A 116 -10.21 -13.34 -0.40
N ASP A 117 -9.97 -14.61 -0.72
CA ASP A 117 -11.03 -15.55 -1.04
C ASP A 117 -11.63 -16.21 0.23
N PRO A 118 -12.76 -16.92 0.12
CA PRO A 118 -13.37 -17.67 1.23
C PRO A 118 -12.46 -18.74 1.85
N GLN A 119 -11.53 -19.29 1.07
CA GLN A 119 -10.56 -20.30 1.51
C GLN A 119 -9.39 -19.67 2.29
N GLY A 120 -9.32 -18.34 2.29
CA GLY A 120 -8.30 -17.56 2.95
C GLY A 120 -7.04 -17.32 2.14
N SER A 121 -7.04 -17.68 0.86
CA SER A 121 -5.98 -17.26 -0.06
C SER A 121 -6.05 -15.74 -0.24
N PHE A 122 -4.88 -15.12 -0.31
CA PHE A 122 -4.72 -13.70 -0.53
C PHE A 122 -4.07 -13.46 -1.89
N ALA A 123 -4.50 -12.43 -2.59
CA ALA A 123 -3.87 -11.99 -3.83
C ALA A 123 -3.81 -10.46 -3.86
N ALA A 124 -2.62 -9.88 -3.94
CA ALA A 124 -2.40 -8.56 -4.47
C ALA A 124 -2.40 -8.64 -6.01
N ASN A 125 -3.56 -8.37 -6.59
CA ASN A 125 -3.83 -8.48 -8.04
C ASN A 125 -3.09 -7.42 -8.85
N SER A 126 -2.78 -6.29 -8.22
CA SER A 126 -1.89 -5.29 -8.76
C SER A 126 -1.16 -4.57 -7.65
N ILE A 127 0.12 -4.31 -7.87
CA ILE A 127 0.98 -3.46 -7.07
C ILE A 127 1.67 -2.55 -8.06
N GLU A 128 1.62 -1.24 -7.83
CA GLU A 128 2.29 -0.24 -8.64
C GLU A 128 2.99 0.77 -7.73
N PHE A 129 4.19 1.16 -8.14
CA PHE A 129 5.06 2.06 -7.43
C PHE A 129 5.74 2.98 -8.45
N THR A 130 5.72 4.29 -8.21
CA THR A 130 6.45 5.25 -9.04
C THR A 130 7.08 6.36 -8.20
N SER A 131 8.31 6.72 -8.51
CA SER A 131 9.03 7.84 -7.90
C SER A 131 10.17 8.32 -8.80
N GLY A 132 10.04 9.53 -9.36
CA GLY A 132 11.06 10.05 -10.28
C GLY A 132 11.22 9.15 -11.51
N THR A 133 12.44 8.67 -11.74
CA THR A 133 12.76 7.72 -12.84
C THR A 133 12.60 6.26 -12.43
N LEU A 134 12.29 5.98 -11.15
CA LEU A 134 12.05 4.64 -10.63
C LEU A 134 10.56 4.29 -10.77
N SER A 135 10.28 3.12 -11.32
CA SER A 135 8.94 2.53 -11.37
C SER A 135 9.00 1.03 -11.11
N ALA A 136 7.94 0.48 -10.53
CA ALA A 136 7.76 -0.96 -10.38
C ALA A 136 6.28 -1.32 -10.43
N ALA A 137 5.97 -2.48 -11.00
CA ALA A 137 4.64 -3.05 -11.06
C ALA A 137 4.69 -4.56 -10.92
N GLY A 138 3.65 -5.16 -10.36
CA GLY A 138 3.59 -6.61 -10.24
C GLY A 138 2.43 -7.13 -9.41
N THR A 139 2.58 -8.36 -8.96
CA THR A 139 1.57 -9.10 -8.20
C THR A 139 2.20 -9.90 -7.07
N ALA A 140 1.37 -10.25 -6.09
CA ALA A 140 1.74 -11.19 -5.05
C ALA A 140 0.52 -12.03 -4.65
N SER A 141 0.71 -13.26 -4.24
CA SER A 141 -0.34 -14.12 -3.71
C SER A 141 0.19 -15.02 -2.61
N MET A 142 -0.70 -15.46 -1.75
CA MET A 142 -0.42 -16.40 -0.68
C MET A 142 -1.55 -17.40 -0.59
N GLN A 143 -1.21 -18.69 -0.56
CA GLN A 143 -2.14 -19.78 -0.34
C GLN A 143 -1.59 -20.71 0.73
N GLY A 144 -2.29 -20.79 1.88
CA GLY A 144 -1.74 -21.45 3.05
C GLY A 144 -0.46 -20.77 3.52
N THR A 145 0.66 -21.49 3.47
CA THR A 145 2.00 -20.96 3.80
C THR A 145 2.83 -20.60 2.57
N ASP A 146 2.36 -20.91 1.38
CA ASP A 146 3.11 -20.69 0.15
C ASP A 146 2.83 -19.31 -0.40
N ILE A 147 3.88 -18.66 -0.90
CA ILE A 147 3.83 -17.36 -1.53
C ILE A 147 4.22 -17.46 -3.00
N GLN A 148 3.70 -16.54 -3.78
CA GLN A 148 4.19 -16.24 -5.11
C GLN A 148 4.21 -14.72 -5.25
N ALA A 149 5.31 -14.16 -5.74
CA ALA A 149 5.41 -12.75 -6.09
C ALA A 149 6.18 -12.60 -7.40
N ASP A 150 5.78 -11.62 -8.19
CA ASP A 150 6.48 -11.20 -9.41
C ASP A 150 6.37 -9.68 -9.49
N ILE A 151 7.51 -8.99 -9.40
CA ILE A 151 7.63 -7.55 -9.50
C ILE A 151 8.63 -7.23 -10.60
N LYS A 152 8.21 -6.40 -11.54
CA LYS A 152 9.08 -5.83 -12.57
C LYS A 152 9.23 -4.36 -12.31
N GLY A 153 10.41 -3.81 -12.55
CA GLY A 153 10.63 -2.40 -12.42
C GLY A 153 11.71 -1.88 -13.34
N LYS A 154 11.83 -0.56 -13.33
CA LYS A 154 12.71 0.21 -14.17
C LYS A 154 13.28 1.37 -13.38
N LEU A 155 14.59 1.54 -13.45
CA LEU A 155 15.28 2.78 -13.12
C LEU A 155 15.71 3.42 -14.43
N GLY A 156 14.92 4.40 -14.91
CA GLY A 156 15.11 5.00 -16.23
C GLY A 156 16.33 5.91 -16.36
N ASP A 157 16.94 6.30 -15.24
CA ASP A 157 18.17 7.08 -15.21
C ASP A 157 19.04 6.59 -14.05
N VAL A 158 20.05 5.79 -14.36
CA VAL A 158 21.00 5.28 -13.36
C VAL A 158 22.00 6.33 -12.90
N SER A 159 22.06 7.51 -13.52
CA SER A 159 23.03 8.55 -13.14
C SER A 159 22.87 9.01 -11.68
N VAL A 160 21.67 8.86 -11.12
CA VAL A 160 21.37 9.05 -9.70
C VAL A 160 22.19 8.16 -8.76
N LEU A 161 22.73 7.04 -9.27
CA LEU A 161 23.59 6.11 -8.55
C LEU A 161 25.08 6.46 -8.65
N SER A 162 25.49 7.40 -9.53
CA SER A 162 26.90 7.79 -9.71
C SER A 162 27.61 8.16 -8.40
N PRO A 163 26.98 8.90 -7.47
CA PRO A 163 27.59 9.18 -6.16
C PRO A 163 27.83 7.92 -5.33
N THR A 164 26.97 6.91 -5.48
CA THR A 164 27.02 5.65 -4.73
C THR A 164 28.08 4.69 -5.29
N VAL A 165 28.22 4.62 -6.62
CA VAL A 165 29.19 3.72 -7.27
C VAL A 165 30.57 4.35 -7.48
N GLY A 166 30.71 5.65 -7.26
CA GLY A 166 31.99 6.38 -7.35
C GLY A 166 32.48 6.62 -8.78
N VAL A 167 31.69 6.29 -9.79
CA VAL A 167 31.96 6.52 -11.21
C VAL A 167 30.70 7.05 -11.90
N PRO A 168 30.83 7.90 -12.94
CA PRO A 168 29.68 8.31 -13.74
C PRO A 168 29.01 7.09 -14.40
N VAL A 169 27.72 6.93 -14.17
CA VAL A 169 26.87 5.94 -14.85
C VAL A 169 25.74 6.66 -15.57
N ALA A 170 25.26 6.08 -16.67
CA ALA A 170 24.18 6.63 -17.48
C ALA A 170 23.38 5.49 -18.11
N GLY A 171 22.18 5.81 -18.61
CA GLY A 171 21.27 4.83 -19.19
C GLY A 171 20.18 4.39 -18.22
N GLY A 172 19.48 3.32 -18.57
CA GLY A 172 18.42 2.73 -17.77
C GLY A 172 18.73 1.28 -17.40
N VAL A 173 18.11 0.82 -16.31
CA VAL A 173 18.15 -0.58 -15.90
C VAL A 173 16.72 -1.04 -15.65
N ASP A 174 16.34 -2.14 -16.30
CA ASP A 174 15.15 -2.89 -15.97
C ASP A 174 15.53 -4.00 -14.99
N PHE A 175 14.64 -4.31 -14.05
CA PHE A 175 14.85 -5.36 -13.06
C PHE A 175 13.59 -6.19 -12.87
N ALA A 176 13.77 -7.46 -12.53
CA ALA A 176 12.69 -8.34 -12.12
C ALA A 176 13.07 -9.04 -10.81
N LEU A 177 12.10 -9.12 -9.91
CA LEU A 177 12.15 -9.86 -8.66
C LEU A 177 11.00 -10.86 -8.68
N SER A 178 11.31 -12.14 -8.50
CA SER A 178 10.29 -13.14 -8.20
C SER A 178 10.62 -13.87 -6.90
N ALA A 179 9.55 -14.29 -6.23
CA ALA A 179 9.64 -15.12 -5.03
C ALA A 179 8.60 -16.23 -5.12
N SER A 180 8.94 -17.47 -4.80
CA SER A 180 7.98 -18.56 -4.77
C SER A 180 8.31 -19.61 -3.70
N GLY A 181 7.30 -20.38 -3.30
CA GLY A 181 7.45 -21.46 -2.32
C GLY A 181 7.06 -21.05 -0.90
N ALA A 182 7.51 -21.82 0.10
CA ALA A 182 7.09 -21.63 1.48
C ALA A 182 7.57 -20.29 2.05
N MET A 183 6.69 -19.54 2.71
CA MET A 183 6.97 -18.22 3.31
C MET A 183 8.18 -18.21 4.26
N THR A 184 8.51 -19.34 4.89
CA THR A 184 9.68 -19.47 5.78
C THR A 184 11.01 -19.69 5.05
N ALA A 185 10.96 -20.15 3.81
CA ALA A 185 12.14 -20.40 2.97
C ALA A 185 11.77 -20.28 1.48
N PRO A 186 11.38 -19.08 1.00
CA PRO A 186 11.01 -18.91 -0.39
C PRO A 186 12.25 -18.83 -1.28
N ASP A 187 12.13 -19.34 -2.49
CA ASP A 187 13.12 -19.20 -3.54
C ASP A 187 12.98 -17.81 -4.16
N PHE A 188 14.09 -17.07 -4.24
CA PHE A 188 14.13 -15.74 -4.83
C PHE A 188 14.94 -15.74 -6.12
N THR A 189 14.42 -15.07 -7.13
CA THR A 189 15.18 -14.76 -8.36
C THR A 189 15.21 -13.26 -8.55
N VAL A 190 16.40 -12.73 -8.84
CA VAL A 190 16.61 -11.33 -9.19
C VAL A 190 17.33 -11.27 -10.52
N THR A 191 16.78 -10.54 -11.47
CA THR A 191 17.46 -10.23 -12.75
C THR A 191 17.52 -8.72 -12.92
N ALA A 192 18.57 -8.27 -13.59
CA ALA A 192 18.75 -6.87 -13.97
C ALA A 192 19.37 -6.82 -15.36
N ASP A 193 18.75 -6.05 -16.24
CA ASP A 193 19.14 -5.89 -17.63
C ASP A 193 19.34 -4.40 -17.91
N SER A 194 20.47 -4.05 -18.54
CA SER A 194 20.80 -2.68 -18.92
C SER A 194 20.57 -2.46 -20.40
N ASP A 195 20.06 -1.29 -20.76
CA ASP A 195 19.97 -0.81 -22.15
C ASP A 195 21.35 -0.48 -22.77
#